data_AF-A0A256YGT2-F1
#
_entry.id   AF-A0A256YGT2-F1
#
_cell.length_a   1.000
_cell.length_b   1.000
_cell.length_c   1.000
_cell.angle_alpha   90.00
_cell.angle_beta   90.00
_cell.angle_gamma   90.00
#
_symmetry.space_group_name_H-M   'P 1'
#
loop_
_entity.id
_entity.type
_entity.pdbx_description
1 polymer ?
#
loop_
_entity_poly.entity_id
_entity_poly.type
_entity_poly.pdbx_seq_one_letter_code
_entity_poly.pdbx_strand_id
1 'polypeptide(L)'
;MVRSPSNFKVSDVGDNLENVIRALSKEQIVEIRRYQSTLNPLSMMYMMIAVIVPSLGITVMIVLSTFPGMGAVASEDTFWALLIGVAFMQFMFMSVIRSKRPNLMT
;
A
#
# COMPACT_ATOMS: atom_id res chain seq x y z
N MET A 1 67.88 -3.66 -13.21
CA MET A 1 66.47 -3.94 -13.53
C MET A 1 65.59 -3.34 -12.44
N VAL A 2 65.16 -2.10 -12.64
CA VAL A 2 64.31 -1.35 -11.69
C VAL A 2 62.87 -1.83 -11.89
N ARG A 3 62.33 -2.57 -10.93
CA ARG A 3 60.89 -2.87 -10.88
C ARG A 3 60.18 -1.60 -10.43
N SER A 4 59.38 -1.05 -11.34
CA SER A 4 58.52 0.12 -11.17
C SER A 4 57.66 0.00 -9.91
N PRO A 5 57.56 1.05 -9.08
CA PRO A 5 56.68 1.07 -7.93
C PRO A 5 55.22 1.15 -8.38
N SER A 6 54.37 0.60 -7.53
CA SER A 6 52.91 0.53 -7.60
C SER A 6 52.22 1.86 -7.95
N ASN A 7 51.65 1.94 -9.15
CA ASN A 7 50.63 2.92 -9.49
C ASN A 7 49.27 2.47 -8.90
N PHE A 8 49.07 2.67 -7.59
CA PHE A 8 47.74 2.66 -7.01
C PHE A 8 47.03 3.94 -7.46
N LYS A 9 46.29 3.86 -8.56
CA LYS A 9 45.56 5.01 -9.10
C LYS A 9 44.36 5.30 -8.21
N VAL A 10 44.24 6.54 -7.72
CA VAL A 10 43.02 7.08 -7.08
C VAL A 10 41.78 6.91 -7.97
N SER A 11 41.95 6.76 -9.30
CA SER A 11 40.86 6.40 -10.22
C SER A 11 40.21 5.07 -9.87
N ASP A 12 40.97 4.08 -9.37
CA ASP A 12 40.45 2.76 -9.02
C ASP A 12 39.47 2.86 -7.84
N VAL A 13 39.74 3.74 -6.87
CA VAL A 13 38.82 4.01 -5.75
C VAL A 13 37.54 4.69 -6.24
N GLY A 14 37.67 5.64 -7.17
CA GLY A 14 36.53 6.30 -7.81
C GLY A 14 35.65 5.33 -8.60
N ASP A 15 36.27 4.49 -9.43
CA ASP A 15 35.60 3.49 -10.26
C ASP A 15 34.89 2.43 -9.38
N ASN A 16 35.51 2.02 -8.27
CA ASN A 16 34.91 1.09 -7.31
C ASN A 16 33.74 1.70 -6.55
N LEU A 17 33.84 2.97 -6.10
CA LEU A 17 32.75 3.66 -5.43
C LEU A 17 31.57 3.91 -6.38
N GLU A 18 31.86 4.25 -7.63
CA GLU A 18 30.87 4.39 -8.69
C GLU A 18 30.13 3.08 -8.94
N ASN A 19 30.86 1.95 -8.96
CA ASN A 19 30.26 0.62 -9.09
C ASN A 19 29.35 0.27 -7.89
N VAL A 20 29.73 0.62 -6.66
CA VAL A 20 28.90 0.43 -5.47
C VAL A 20 27.63 1.30 -5.53
N ILE A 21 27.75 2.58 -5.90
CA ILE A 21 26.59 3.48 -6.04
C ILE A 21 25.64 2.99 -7.14
N ARG A 22 26.19 2.53 -8.28
CA ARG A 22 25.40 1.94 -9.37
C ARG A 22 24.69 0.66 -8.91
N ALA A 23 25.35 -0.19 -8.12
CA ALA A 23 24.73 -1.39 -7.55
C ALA A 23 23.59 -1.07 -6.57
N LEU A 24 23.82 -0.14 -5.63
CA LEU A 24 22.80 0.32 -4.67
C LEU A 24 21.59 0.94 -5.37
N SER A 25 21.83 1.78 -6.39
CA SER A 25 20.77 2.39 -7.19
C SER A 25 19.94 1.32 -7.92
N LYS A 26 20.59 0.29 -8.45
CA LYS A 26 19.91 -0.84 -9.11
C LYS A 26 19.07 -1.63 -8.12
N GLU A 27 19.56 -1.85 -6.90
CA GLU A 27 18.84 -2.57 -5.85
C GLU A 27 17.60 -1.80 -5.36
N GLN A 28 17.73 -0.47 -5.15
CA GLN A 28 16.58 0.39 -4.84
C GLN A 28 15.49 0.33 -5.92
N ILE A 29 15.87 0.33 -7.21
CA ILE A 29 14.91 0.20 -8.31
C ILE A 29 14.20 -1.17 -8.27
N VAL A 30 14.91 -2.24 -7.93
CA VAL A 30 14.32 -3.58 -7.77
C VAL A 30 13.35 -3.62 -6.59
N GLU A 31 13.72 -3.01 -5.47
CA GLU A 31 12.86 -2.93 -4.28
C GLU A 31 11.59 -2.13 -4.55
N ILE A 32 11.69 -0.98 -5.23
CA ILE A 32 10.54 -0.18 -5.67
C ILE A 32 9.62 -1.00 -6.58
N ARG A 33 10.17 -1.74 -7.56
CA ARG A 33 9.38 -2.61 -8.44
C ARG A 33 8.67 -3.72 -7.67
N ARG A 34 9.35 -4.32 -6.69
CA ARG A 34 8.77 -5.35 -5.82
C ARG A 34 7.64 -4.77 -4.95
N TYR A 35 7.87 -3.60 -4.35
CA TYR A 35 6.85 -2.86 -3.61
C TYR A 35 5.64 -2.54 -4.49
N GLN A 36 5.87 -1.99 -5.69
CA GLN A 36 4.81 -1.65 -6.64
C GLN A 36 4.00 -2.89 -7.06
N SER A 37 4.66 -4.02 -7.31
CA SER A 37 4.01 -5.29 -7.65
C SER A 37 3.13 -5.84 -6.52
N THR A 38 3.51 -5.59 -5.26
CA THR A 38 2.77 -6.01 -4.08
C THR A 38 1.65 -5.02 -3.73
N LEU A 39 1.86 -3.73 -3.99
CA LEU A 39 0.90 -2.67 -3.74
C LEU A 39 -0.33 -2.78 -4.66
N ASN A 40 -0.15 -3.22 -5.90
CA ASN A 40 -1.25 -3.32 -6.86
C ASN A 40 -2.37 -4.28 -6.39
N PRO A 41 -2.10 -5.56 -6.03
CA PRO A 41 -3.09 -6.42 -5.41
C PRO A 41 -3.64 -5.91 -4.07
N LEU A 42 -2.81 -5.28 -3.24
CA LEU A 42 -3.25 -4.71 -1.96
C LEU A 42 -4.25 -3.57 -2.14
N SER A 43 -4.03 -2.71 -3.14
CA SER A 43 -4.95 -1.62 -3.50
C SER A 43 -6.29 -2.17 -4.01
N MET A 44 -6.24 -3.20 -4.86
CA MET A 44 -7.42 -3.89 -5.36
C MET A 44 -8.23 -4.50 -4.21
N MET A 45 -7.57 -5.22 -3.31
CA MET A 45 -8.21 -5.82 -2.14
C MET A 45 -8.83 -4.74 -1.23
N TYR A 46 -8.15 -3.61 -1.06
CA TYR A 46 -8.69 -2.47 -0.32
C TYR A 46 -9.99 -1.95 -0.94
N MET A 47 -9.99 -1.67 -2.25
CA MET A 47 -11.21 -1.19 -2.93
C MET A 47 -12.36 -2.19 -2.79
N MET A 48 -12.07 -3.49 -2.90
CA MET A 48 -13.09 -4.54 -2.73
C MET A 48 -13.69 -4.56 -1.33
N ILE A 49 -12.87 -4.57 -0.28
CA ILE A 49 -13.36 -4.80 1.09
C ILE A 49 -13.83 -3.49 1.74
N ALA A 50 -13.10 -2.39 1.55
CA ALA A 50 -13.39 -1.13 2.24
C ALA A 50 -14.45 -0.28 1.55
N VAL A 51 -14.68 -0.48 0.24
CA VAL A 51 -15.61 0.34 -0.54
C VAL A 51 -16.72 -0.50 -1.17
N ILE A 52 -16.39 -1.58 -1.90
CA ILE A 52 -17.39 -2.37 -2.63
C ILE A 52 -18.28 -3.18 -1.69
N VAL A 53 -17.71 -3.91 -0.71
CA VAL A 53 -18.49 -4.71 0.24
C VAL A 53 -19.50 -3.87 1.04
N PRO A 54 -19.13 -2.71 1.62
CA PRO A 54 -20.10 -1.83 2.27
C PRO A 54 -21.18 -1.33 1.32
N SER A 55 -20.82 -0.91 0.11
CA SER A 55 -21.78 -0.41 -0.89
C SER A 55 -22.82 -1.48 -1.29
N LEU A 56 -22.36 -2.70 -1.55
CA LEU A 56 -23.24 -3.83 -1.85
C LEU A 56 -24.08 -4.23 -0.62
N GLY A 57 -23.49 -4.21 0.58
CA GLY A 57 -24.20 -4.48 1.83
C GLY A 57 -25.36 -3.52 2.04
N ILE A 58 -25.15 -2.22 1.79
CA ILE A 58 -26.20 -1.19 1.87
C ILE A 58 -27.27 -1.45 0.82
N THR A 59 -26.88 -1.77 -0.41
CA THR A 59 -27.84 -2.05 -1.49
C THR A 59 -28.73 -3.24 -1.16
N VAL A 60 -28.14 -4.34 -0.69
CA VAL A 60 -28.89 -5.53 -0.27
C VAL A 60 -29.78 -5.22 0.93
N MET A 61 -29.28 -4.46 1.91
CA MET A 61 -30.05 -4.04 3.07
C MET A 61 -31.28 -3.21 2.67
N ILE A 62 -31.12 -2.28 1.73
CA ILE A 62 -32.24 -1.50 1.17
C ILE A 62 -33.25 -2.44 0.51
N VAL A 63 -32.78 -3.35 -0.34
CA VAL A 63 -33.67 -4.34 -1.01
C VAL A 63 -34.43 -5.17 0.03
N LEU A 64 -33.76 -5.68 1.07
CA LEU A 64 -34.39 -6.45 2.14
C LEU A 64 -35.41 -5.64 2.94
N SER A 65 -35.16 -4.34 3.15
CA SER A 65 -36.10 -3.47 3.87
C SER A 65 -37.44 -3.28 3.13
N THR A 66 -37.49 -3.53 1.82
CA THR A 66 -38.73 -3.48 1.03
C THR A 66 -39.67 -4.66 1.29
N PHE A 67 -39.17 -5.73 1.93
CA PHE A 67 -39.97 -6.90 2.24
C PHE A 67 -40.93 -6.64 3.41
N PRO A 68 -42.18 -7.11 3.33
CA PRO A 68 -43.15 -6.97 4.42
C PRO A 68 -42.60 -7.59 5.73
N GLY A 69 -42.62 -6.82 6.83
CA GLY A 69 -42.10 -7.25 8.13
C GLY A 69 -40.60 -6.98 8.37
N MET A 70 -39.85 -6.50 7.36
CA MET A 70 -38.42 -6.13 7.48
C MET A 70 -38.16 -4.62 7.55
N GLY A 71 -39.20 -3.79 7.71
CA GLY A 71 -39.04 -2.33 7.80
C GLY A 71 -38.15 -1.87 8.96
N ALA A 72 -38.07 -2.65 10.04
CA ALA A 72 -37.19 -2.37 11.18
C ALA A 72 -35.69 -2.44 10.85
N VAL A 73 -35.32 -3.13 9.76
CA VAL A 73 -33.92 -3.22 9.30
C VAL A 73 -33.43 -1.85 8.84
N ALA A 74 -34.30 -1.04 8.22
CA ALA A 74 -33.97 0.31 7.77
C ALA A 74 -34.33 1.40 8.79
N SER A 75 -34.25 1.09 10.09
CA SER A 75 -34.45 2.08 11.15
C SER A 75 -33.33 3.13 11.19
N GLU A 76 -33.64 4.31 11.71
CA GLU A 76 -32.70 5.42 11.84
C GLU A 76 -31.43 5.03 12.64
N ASP A 77 -31.60 4.24 13.70
CA ASP A 77 -30.50 3.72 14.51
C ASP A 77 -29.56 2.81 13.71
N THR A 78 -30.12 1.98 12.82
CA THR A 78 -29.32 1.09 11.97
C THR A 78 -28.50 1.88 10.96
N PHE A 79 -29.05 2.97 10.41
CA PHE A 79 -28.32 3.85 9.51
C PHE A 79 -27.17 4.58 10.20
N TRP A 80 -27.38 5.06 11.44
CA TRP A 80 -26.31 5.68 12.23
C TRP A 80 -25.20 4.67 12.60
N ALA A 81 -25.59 3.47 13.04
CA ALA A 81 -24.65 2.39 13.35
C ALA A 81 -23.84 1.98 12.12
N LEU A 82 -24.49 1.86 10.96
CA LEU A 82 -23.84 1.59 9.67
C LEU A 82 -22.87 2.71 9.29
N LEU A 83 -23.27 3.98 9.38
CA LEU A 83 -22.41 5.13 9.06
C LEU A 83 -21.13 5.13 9.90
N ILE A 84 -21.27 4.93 11.22
CA ILE A 84 -20.14 4.85 12.13
C ILE A 84 -19.26 3.63 11.81
N GLY A 85 -19.87 2.47 11.54
CA GLY A 85 -19.16 1.26 11.17
C GLY A 85 -18.35 1.41 9.88
N VAL A 86 -18.93 2.02 8.85
CA VAL A 86 -18.26 2.30 7.57
C VAL A 86 -17.15 3.33 7.75
N ALA A 87 -17.40 4.42 8.48
CA ALA A 87 -16.40 5.44 8.75
C ALA A 87 -15.21 4.87 9.55
N PHE A 88 -15.48 4.03 10.55
CA PHE A 88 -14.45 3.33 11.32
C PHE A 88 -13.62 2.39 10.44
N MET A 89 -14.28 1.56 9.61
CA MET A 89 -13.60 0.67 8.66
C MET A 89 -12.71 1.46 7.70
N GLN A 90 -13.22 2.53 7.09
CA GLN A 90 -12.46 3.39 6.20
C GLN A 90 -11.24 4.01 6.88
N PHE A 91 -11.40 4.48 8.12
CA PHE A 91 -10.30 5.02 8.91
C PHE A 91 -9.23 3.97 9.22
N MET A 92 -9.64 2.77 9.66
CA MET A 92 -8.73 1.67 9.95
C MET A 92 -7.91 1.29 8.71
N PHE A 93 -8.56 1.17 7.56
CA PHE A 93 -7.87 0.85 6.31
C PHE A 93 -6.94 1.98 5.83
N MET A 94 -7.32 3.25 5.98
CA MET A 94 -6.40 4.37 5.68
C MET A 94 -5.12 4.29 6.53
N SER A 95 -5.23 3.92 7.81
CA SER A 95 -4.07 3.69 8.69
C SER A 95 -3.19 2.56 8.18
N VAL A 96 -3.78 1.44 7.74
CA VAL A 96 -3.02 0.32 7.15
C VAL A 96 -2.29 0.75 5.88
N ILE A 97 -2.94 1.48 4.97
CA ILE A 97 -2.32 1.95 3.73
C ILE A 97 -1.17 2.92 4.03
N ARG A 98 -1.34 3.83 4.99
CA ARG A 98 -0.27 4.75 5.40
C ARG A 98 0.96 4.01 5.91
N SER A 99 0.78 2.92 6.65
CA SER A 99 1.89 2.11 7.20
C SER A 99 2.71 1.36 6.14
N LYS A 100 2.14 1.14 4.95
CA LYS A 100 2.79 0.41 3.86
C LYS A 100 3.64 1.32 2.96
N ARG A 101 3.57 2.64 3.10
CA ARG A 101 4.42 3.55 2.34
C ARG A 101 5.88 3.27 2.72
N PRO A 102 6.75 2.90 1.76
CA PRO A 102 8.15 2.64 2.04
C PRO A 102 8.75 3.93 2.58
N ASN A 103 9.45 3.81 3.69
CA ASN A 103 10.22 4.90 4.27
C ASN A 103 11.46 5.07 3.39
N LEU A 104 11.28 5.73 2.25
CA LEU A 104 12.39 6.19 1.44
C LEU A 104 13.05 7.29 2.27
N MET A 105 14.30 7.05 2.69
CA MET A 105 15.15 7.88 3.55
C MET A 105 15.22 7.41 5.02
N THR A 106 16.03 6.39 5.26
CA THR A 106 17.10 6.46 6.27
C THR A 106 18.30 5.69 5.75
#